data_AF-A0A2D4JJB1-F1
#
_entry.id   AF-A0A2D4JJB1-F1
#
_cell.length_a   1.000
_cell.length_b   1.000
_cell.length_c   1.000
_cell.angle_alpha   90.00
_cell.angle_beta   90.00
_cell.angle_gamma   90.00
#
_symmetry.space_group_name_H-M   'P 1'
#
loop_
_entity.id
_entity.type
_entity.pdbx_description
1 polymer ?
#
loop_
_entity_poly.entity_id
_entity_poly.type
_entity_poly.pdbx_seq_one_letter_code
_entity_poly.pdbx_strand_id
1 'polypeptide(L)'
;IIRSQSFAGFSGLQERRSRCNSFIENSPVLKKPQAKVKKAHHLGHKSNNSAKEPQPERMEEVYKALKNGLDEYLEVHQTELDKLSTQLKDMKRNSRLGVLYELDKQMKAIERYMRKLEFHISKVDELFEAYCIHRRLRDGASKMKQAYGLSPASKAARESLSEINKTYKEYTENMCSIEGELENLMGEFCIKMK
;
A
#
# COMPACT_ATOMS: atom_id res chain seq x y z
N ILE A 1 -10.84 56.23 28.87
CA ILE A 1 -9.38 56.09 29.12
C ILE A 1 -9.04 54.61 29.16
N ILE A 2 -8.02 54.22 28.39
CA ILE A 2 -7.08 53.08 28.52
C ILE A 2 -7.57 51.72 29.08
N ARG A 3 -7.37 50.71 28.22
CA ARG A 3 -7.18 49.26 28.41
C ARG A 3 -6.76 48.76 29.81
N SER A 4 -7.22 47.57 30.16
CA SER A 4 -6.44 46.60 30.95
C SER A 4 -6.01 45.41 30.08
N GLN A 5 -4.70 45.24 29.91
CA GLN A 5 -4.06 43.98 29.54
C GLN A 5 -3.35 43.46 30.79
N SER A 6 -3.52 42.18 31.13
CA SER A 6 -2.65 41.31 31.94
C SER A 6 -3.36 39.96 32.08
N PHE A 7 -2.69 38.81 32.17
CA PHE A 7 -1.30 38.56 32.55
C PHE A 7 -0.66 37.51 31.61
N ALA A 8 0.67 37.53 31.46
CA ALA A 8 1.39 36.74 30.46
C ALA A 8 2.44 35.80 31.07
N GLY A 9 2.69 34.68 30.40
CA GLY A 9 3.97 33.95 30.45
C GLY A 9 4.24 33.02 31.64
N PHE A 10 5.27 32.17 31.62
CA PHE A 10 6.16 31.78 30.52
C PHE A 10 7.08 30.60 30.94
N SER A 11 7.17 29.53 30.14
CA SER A 11 8.21 28.46 30.19
C SER A 11 8.37 27.66 31.51
N GLY A 12 9.06 26.50 31.58
CA GLY A 12 9.69 25.66 30.55
C GLY A 12 10.47 24.47 31.16
N LEU A 13 10.87 23.52 30.29
CA LEU A 13 11.80 22.39 30.50
C LEU A 13 11.49 21.22 31.47
N GLN A 14 11.90 20.04 31.00
CA GLN A 14 12.35 18.77 31.64
C GLN A 14 12.27 18.65 33.18
N GLU A 15 11.92 17.49 33.76
CA GLU A 15 12.76 16.28 33.72
C GLU A 15 12.05 14.95 34.08
N ARG A 16 12.77 13.82 33.96
CA ARG A 16 12.29 12.45 34.23
C ARG A 16 11.95 12.20 35.71
N ARG A 17 10.96 11.33 35.96
CA ARG A 17 11.13 10.28 37.00
C ARG A 17 10.25 9.04 36.83
N SER A 18 10.80 8.02 36.18
CA SER A 18 10.36 6.63 36.36
C SER A 18 10.56 6.21 37.82
N ARG A 19 9.60 5.49 38.42
CA ARG A 19 9.76 4.88 39.75
C ARG A 19 9.64 3.36 39.64
N CYS A 20 10.77 2.70 39.72
CA CYS A 20 10.85 1.27 40.02
C CYS A 20 10.74 1.09 41.54
N ASN A 21 10.23 -0.05 42.01
CA ASN A 21 10.57 -0.61 43.32
C ASN A 21 10.34 -2.13 43.29
N SER A 22 11.40 -2.87 43.60
CA SER A 22 11.42 -4.34 43.74
C SER A 22 11.38 -4.73 45.22
N PHE A 23 10.78 -5.88 45.55
CA PHE A 23 10.86 -6.50 46.87
C PHE A 23 10.97 -8.04 46.77
N ILE A 24 11.32 -8.70 47.88
CA ILE A 24 11.80 -10.09 47.97
C ILE A 24 10.83 -10.89 48.93
N GLU A 25 10.86 -12.21 49.18
CA GLU A 25 11.94 -13.21 49.12
C GLU A 25 11.46 -14.70 48.99
N ASN A 26 12.34 -15.55 48.41
CA ASN A 26 12.53 -17.03 48.50
C ASN A 26 11.38 -18.04 48.79
N SER A 27 11.25 -19.02 47.86
CA SER A 27 11.30 -20.52 47.97
C SER A 27 10.60 -21.31 49.13
N PRO A 28 10.23 -22.62 48.99
CA PRO A 28 10.79 -23.64 48.07
C PRO A 28 9.87 -24.73 47.43
N VAL A 29 10.37 -25.30 46.31
CA VAL A 29 10.29 -26.72 45.82
C VAL A 29 8.93 -27.46 45.71
N LEU A 30 8.54 -27.81 44.47
CA LEU A 30 8.20 -29.22 44.12
C LEU A 30 8.43 -29.58 42.63
N LYS A 31 8.60 -30.88 42.38
CA LYS A 31 9.27 -31.58 41.27
C LYS A 31 8.67 -31.44 39.85
N LYS A 32 9.56 -31.58 38.85
CA LYS A 32 9.33 -31.87 37.42
C LYS A 32 8.62 -33.24 37.22
N PRO A 33 7.92 -33.47 36.10
CA PRO A 33 8.60 -34.06 34.93
C PRO A 33 8.31 -33.35 33.59
N GLN A 34 9.11 -33.69 32.57
CA GLN A 34 9.05 -33.10 31.24
C GLN A 34 7.94 -33.72 30.37
N ALA A 35 7.08 -32.88 29.79
CA ALA A 35 6.29 -33.22 28.61
C ALA A 35 6.82 -32.46 27.39
N LYS A 36 7.31 -33.17 26.37
CA LYS A 36 7.75 -32.57 25.10
C LYS A 36 6.54 -32.14 24.28
N VAL A 37 6.05 -30.93 24.49
CA VAL A 37 5.05 -30.32 23.59
C VAL A 37 5.76 -29.92 22.30
N LYS A 38 5.27 -30.46 21.18
CA LYS A 38 5.84 -30.30 19.84
C LYS A 38 5.71 -28.84 19.41
N LYS A 39 6.74 -28.30 18.72
CA LYS A 39 6.65 -26.99 18.06
C LYS A 39 5.52 -27.04 17.02
N ALA A 40 4.40 -26.38 17.32
CA ALA A 40 3.41 -26.06 16.31
C ALA A 40 4.01 -24.96 15.42
N HIS A 41 4.42 -25.34 14.21
CA HIS A 41 4.76 -24.38 13.17
C HIS A 41 3.48 -23.74 12.66
N HIS A 42 3.03 -22.68 13.33
CA HIS A 42 1.99 -21.82 12.79
C HIS A 42 2.55 -21.13 11.54
N LEU A 43 1.74 -21.10 10.48
CA LEU A 43 2.08 -20.52 9.19
C LEU A 43 2.43 -19.04 9.36
N GLY A 44 3.72 -18.74 9.46
CA GLY A 44 4.21 -17.45 9.04
C GLY A 44 3.98 -17.36 7.53
N HIS A 45 3.10 -16.45 7.10
CA HIS A 45 3.08 -16.00 5.72
C HIS A 45 4.47 -15.43 5.44
N LYS A 46 5.33 -16.22 4.80
CA LYS A 46 6.63 -15.75 4.34
C LYS A 46 6.37 -14.77 3.21
N SER A 47 6.35 -13.49 3.55
CA SER A 47 6.87 -12.47 2.63
C SER A 47 8.25 -12.96 2.19
N ASN A 48 8.32 -13.48 0.97
CA ASN A 48 9.56 -13.93 0.35
C ASN A 48 10.35 -12.71 -0.11
N ASN A 49 10.83 -11.92 0.86
CA ASN A 49 11.80 -10.84 0.67
C ASN A 49 13.24 -11.37 0.50
N SER A 50 13.38 -12.59 -0.01
CA SER A 50 14.62 -13.07 -0.63
C SER A 50 14.68 -12.48 -2.03
N ALA A 51 15.27 -11.29 -2.16
CA ALA A 51 15.54 -10.54 -3.40
C ALA A 51 14.98 -11.20 -4.67
N LYS A 52 13.64 -11.11 -4.85
CA LYS A 52 13.00 -11.63 -6.05
C LYS A 52 13.57 -10.84 -7.22
N GLU A 53 13.94 -11.53 -8.30
CA GLU A 53 14.05 -10.85 -9.57
C GLU A 53 12.64 -10.35 -9.94
N PRO A 54 12.46 -9.08 -10.34
CA PRO A 54 11.17 -8.57 -10.76
C PRO A 54 10.59 -9.44 -11.88
N GLN A 55 9.26 -9.51 -11.96
CA GLN A 55 8.53 -10.40 -12.85
C GLN A 55 7.66 -9.60 -13.84
N PRO A 56 8.23 -8.96 -14.89
CA PRO A 56 7.49 -8.03 -15.74
C PRO A 56 6.25 -8.61 -16.42
N GLU A 57 6.33 -9.84 -16.94
CA GLU A 57 5.21 -10.52 -17.61
C GLU A 57 4.02 -10.71 -16.65
N ARG A 58 4.30 -11.21 -15.44
CA ARG A 58 3.29 -11.35 -14.38
C ARG A 58 2.81 -9.99 -13.86
N MET A 59 3.65 -8.95 -13.85
CA MET A 59 3.25 -7.59 -13.47
C MET A 59 2.25 -7.01 -14.49
N GLU A 60 2.44 -7.27 -15.79
CA GLU A 60 1.47 -6.90 -16.83
C GLU A 60 0.13 -7.63 -16.64
N GLU A 61 0.12 -8.91 -16.25
CA GLU A 61 -1.08 -9.67 -15.88
C GLU A 61 -1.80 -9.11 -14.63
N VAL A 62 -1.05 -8.83 -13.56
CA VAL A 62 -1.57 -8.25 -12.30
C VAL A 62 -2.20 -6.88 -12.55
N TYR A 63 -1.51 -5.99 -13.28
CA TYR A 63 -2.05 -4.67 -13.65
C TYR A 63 -3.35 -4.80 -14.46
N LYS A 64 -3.36 -5.67 -15.47
CA LYS A 64 -4.55 -5.92 -16.29
C LYS A 64 -5.70 -6.52 -15.47
N ALA A 65 -5.42 -7.42 -14.53
CA ALA A 65 -6.44 -7.99 -13.65
C ALA A 65 -7.05 -6.92 -12.72
N LEU A 66 -6.21 -6.10 -12.08
CA LEU A 66 -6.62 -4.97 -11.24
C LEU A 66 -7.50 -3.98 -11.99
N LYS A 67 -7.04 -3.52 -13.17
CA LYS A 67 -7.75 -2.52 -13.97
C LYS A 67 -9.15 -3.00 -14.34
N ASN A 68 -9.24 -4.19 -14.96
CA ASN A 68 -10.53 -4.76 -15.36
C ASN A 68 -11.46 -5.00 -14.17
N GLY A 69 -10.96 -5.47 -13.03
CA GLY A 69 -11.80 -5.74 -11.86
C GLY A 69 -12.31 -4.46 -11.17
N LEU A 70 -11.51 -3.40 -11.14
CA LEU A 70 -11.94 -2.09 -10.64
C LEU A 70 -12.94 -1.42 -11.59
N ASP A 71 -12.72 -1.52 -12.90
CA ASP A 71 -13.66 -1.02 -13.91
C ASP A 71 -15.00 -1.79 -13.86
N GLU A 72 -14.98 -3.11 -13.66
CA GLU A 72 -16.18 -3.95 -13.43
C GLU A 72 -16.94 -3.52 -12.16
N TYR A 73 -16.24 -3.28 -11.04
CA TYR A 73 -16.88 -2.72 -9.84
C TYR A 73 -17.48 -1.34 -10.10
N LEU A 74 -16.83 -0.47 -10.87
CA LEU A 74 -17.33 0.86 -11.19
C LEU A 74 -18.59 0.79 -12.07
N GLU A 75 -18.61 -0.09 -13.08
CA GLU A 75 -19.77 -0.33 -13.96
C GLU A 75 -20.99 -0.86 -13.19
N VAL A 76 -20.78 -1.79 -12.25
CA VAL A 76 -21.86 -2.30 -11.37
C VAL A 76 -22.50 -1.18 -10.55
N HIS A 77 -21.68 -0.30 -9.96
CA HIS A 77 -22.16 0.80 -9.12
C HIS A 77 -22.80 1.94 -9.94
N GLN A 78 -22.29 2.23 -11.15
CA GLN A 78 -22.95 3.13 -12.11
C GLN A 78 -24.35 2.60 -12.48
N THR A 79 -24.44 1.30 -12.80
CA THR A 79 -25.70 0.63 -13.14
C THR A 79 -26.70 0.64 -11.98
N GLU A 80 -26.23 0.52 -10.74
CA GLU A 80 -27.07 0.68 -9.55
C GLU A 80 -27.56 2.12 -9.38
N LEU A 81 -26.67 3.11 -9.53
CA LEU A 81 -26.99 4.53 -9.44
C LEU A 81 -28.06 4.94 -10.46
N ASP A 82 -27.98 4.44 -11.69
CA ASP A 82 -28.96 4.72 -12.75
C ASP A 82 -30.34 4.10 -12.47
N LYS A 83 -30.37 2.92 -11.84
CA LYS A 83 -31.63 2.30 -11.36
C LYS A 83 -32.28 3.16 -10.26
N LEU A 84 -31.52 3.57 -9.25
CA LEU A 84 -32.03 4.44 -8.17
C LEU A 84 -32.45 5.82 -8.71
N SER A 85 -31.70 6.39 -9.65
CA SER A 85 -32.02 7.64 -10.35
C SER A 85 -33.34 7.56 -11.12
N THR A 86 -33.64 6.40 -11.72
CA THR A 86 -34.92 6.14 -12.40
C THR A 86 -36.06 6.00 -11.39
N GLN A 87 -35.88 5.17 -10.35
CA GLN A 87 -36.86 5.02 -9.26
C GLN A 87 -37.20 6.37 -8.61
N LEU A 88 -36.20 7.23 -8.36
CA LEU A 88 -36.41 8.54 -7.76
C LEU A 88 -37.29 9.45 -8.63
N LYS A 89 -37.12 9.41 -9.96
CA LYS A 89 -37.94 10.18 -10.91
C LYS A 89 -39.40 9.72 -10.89
N ASP A 90 -39.63 8.41 -10.88
CA ASP A 90 -40.97 7.81 -10.90
C ASP A 90 -41.71 8.03 -9.56
N MET A 91 -41.01 7.85 -8.44
CA MET A 91 -41.57 7.96 -7.10
C MET A 91 -41.84 9.41 -6.65
N LYS A 92 -41.22 10.41 -7.29
CA LYS A 92 -41.24 11.83 -6.86
C LYS A 92 -42.63 12.44 -6.69
N ARG A 93 -43.65 11.94 -7.41
CA ARG A 93 -45.03 12.45 -7.33
C ARG A 93 -45.94 11.66 -6.38
N ASN A 94 -45.57 10.42 -6.04
CA ASN A 94 -46.48 9.43 -5.43
C ASN A 94 -45.98 8.86 -4.09
N SER A 95 -44.75 9.18 -3.67
CA SER A 95 -44.12 8.60 -2.47
C SER A 95 -43.98 9.59 -1.30
N ARG A 96 -43.84 9.04 -0.08
CA ARG A 96 -43.66 9.81 1.15
C ARG A 96 -42.24 10.40 1.21
N LEU A 97 -42.11 11.66 1.66
CA LEU A 97 -40.84 12.39 1.70
C LEU A 97 -39.65 11.61 2.30
N GLY A 98 -39.87 10.87 3.40
CA GLY A 98 -38.83 10.06 4.04
C GLY A 98 -38.27 8.93 3.15
N VAL A 99 -39.06 8.39 2.23
CA VAL A 99 -38.60 7.37 1.26
C VAL A 99 -37.71 8.01 0.20
N LEU A 100 -38.09 9.20 -0.29
CA LEU A 100 -37.29 9.97 -1.24
C LEU A 100 -35.94 10.39 -0.63
N TYR A 101 -35.92 10.73 0.67
CA TYR A 101 -34.69 11.07 1.40
C TYR A 101 -33.74 9.89 1.55
N GLU A 102 -34.21 8.71 1.94
CA GLU A 102 -33.34 7.53 2.06
C GLU A 102 -32.83 7.07 0.68
N LEU A 103 -33.62 7.24 -0.39
CA LEU A 103 -33.19 6.96 -1.76
C LEU A 103 -32.07 7.92 -2.24
N ASP A 104 -32.22 9.23 -2.05
CA ASP A 104 -31.15 10.20 -2.35
C ASP A 104 -29.89 9.93 -1.51
N LYS A 105 -30.04 9.63 -0.23
CA LYS A 105 -28.94 9.26 0.68
C LYS A 105 -28.19 8.01 0.22
N GLN A 106 -28.89 7.00 -0.31
CA GLN A 106 -28.27 5.82 -0.94
C GLN A 106 -27.52 6.20 -2.22
N MET A 107 -28.14 6.96 -3.14
CA MET A 107 -27.47 7.46 -4.35
C MET A 107 -26.18 8.22 -4.02
N LYS A 108 -26.24 9.12 -3.03
CA LYS A 108 -25.07 9.88 -2.53
C LYS A 108 -24.01 9.00 -1.87
N ALA A 109 -24.37 7.85 -1.31
CA ALA A 109 -23.40 6.88 -0.80
C ALA A 109 -22.68 6.16 -1.95
N ILE A 110 -23.41 5.74 -2.99
CA ILE A 110 -22.86 5.10 -4.20
C ILE A 110 -21.93 6.08 -4.94
N GLU A 111 -22.35 7.32 -5.20
CA GLU A 111 -21.50 8.37 -5.79
C GLU A 111 -20.18 8.59 -5.03
N ARG A 112 -20.20 8.46 -3.70
CA ARG A 112 -19.00 8.58 -2.86
C ARG A 112 -18.12 7.34 -2.90
N TYR A 113 -18.70 6.16 -3.15
CA TYR A 113 -17.93 4.92 -3.33
C TYR A 113 -17.30 4.86 -4.72
N MET A 114 -18.03 5.24 -5.78
CA MET A 114 -17.49 5.34 -7.15
C MET A 114 -16.27 6.26 -7.21
N ARG A 115 -16.31 7.44 -6.57
CA ARG A 115 -15.11 8.32 -6.49
C ARG A 115 -13.91 7.69 -5.79
N LYS A 116 -14.11 6.71 -4.90
CA LYS A 116 -13.00 5.95 -4.32
C LYS A 116 -12.45 4.95 -5.35
N LEU A 117 -13.32 4.23 -6.07
CA LEU A 117 -12.90 3.34 -7.16
C LEU A 117 -12.09 4.11 -8.22
N GLU A 118 -12.58 5.26 -8.68
CA GLU A 118 -11.86 6.14 -9.62
C GLU A 118 -10.46 6.53 -9.10
N PHE A 119 -10.34 6.85 -7.81
CA PHE A 119 -9.05 7.11 -7.16
C PHE A 119 -8.14 5.87 -7.14
N HIS A 120 -8.65 4.69 -6.79
CA HIS A 120 -7.86 3.44 -6.79
C HIS A 120 -7.45 3.04 -8.21
N ILE A 121 -8.31 3.23 -9.22
CA ILE A 121 -8.00 3.04 -10.64
C ILE A 121 -6.82 3.94 -11.04
N SER A 122 -6.89 5.24 -10.70
CA SER A 122 -5.82 6.20 -10.95
C SER A 122 -4.52 5.80 -10.25
N LYS A 123 -4.62 5.25 -9.03
CA LYS A 123 -3.46 4.80 -8.25
C LYS A 123 -2.79 3.55 -8.84
N VAL A 124 -3.57 2.62 -9.40
CA VAL A 124 -3.05 1.44 -10.12
C VAL A 124 -2.30 1.86 -11.37
N ASP A 125 -2.84 2.82 -12.13
CA ASP A 125 -2.16 3.37 -13.32
C ASP A 125 -0.84 4.07 -12.95
N GLU A 126 -0.83 4.92 -11.91
CA GLU A 126 0.37 5.62 -11.42
C GLU A 126 1.49 4.63 -11.00
N LEU A 127 1.13 3.60 -10.24
CA LEU A 127 2.08 2.56 -9.79
C LEU A 127 2.65 1.78 -10.99
N PHE A 128 1.82 1.42 -11.97
CA PHE A 128 2.27 0.69 -13.14
C PHE A 128 3.15 1.54 -14.07
N GLU A 129 2.87 2.84 -14.22
CA GLU A 129 3.76 3.77 -14.93
C GLU A 129 5.13 3.88 -14.23
N ALA A 130 5.15 4.03 -12.90
CA ALA A 130 6.39 4.03 -12.11
C ALA A 130 7.19 2.72 -12.28
N TYR A 131 6.52 1.57 -12.31
CA TYR A 131 7.15 0.27 -12.61
C TYR A 131 7.81 0.26 -14.00
N CYS A 132 7.10 0.73 -15.02
CA CYS A 132 7.60 0.81 -16.39
C CYS A 132 8.83 1.73 -16.52
N ILE A 133 8.84 2.85 -15.78
CA ILE A 133 10.00 3.75 -15.69
C ILE A 133 11.19 3.01 -15.07
N HIS A 134 11.03 2.35 -13.92
CA HIS A 134 12.12 1.61 -13.27
C HIS A 134 12.63 0.43 -14.10
N ARG A 135 11.75 -0.31 -14.81
CA ARG A 135 12.14 -1.36 -15.77
C ARG A 135 13.08 -0.80 -16.83
N ARG A 136 12.69 0.30 -17.48
CA ARG A 136 13.49 0.95 -18.54
C ARG A 136 14.84 1.48 -18.01
N LEU A 137 14.87 2.01 -16.78
CA LEU A 137 16.10 2.46 -16.13
C LEU A 137 17.04 1.29 -15.77
N ARG A 138 16.50 0.19 -15.24
CA ARG A 138 17.24 -1.07 -14.98
C ARG A 138 17.85 -1.64 -16.25
N ASP A 139 17.10 -1.67 -17.35
CA ASP A 139 17.57 -2.14 -18.65
C ASP A 139 18.67 -1.23 -19.23
N GLY A 140 18.55 0.09 -19.03
CA GLY A 140 19.59 1.06 -19.37
C GLY A 140 20.89 0.82 -18.58
N ALA A 141 20.79 0.69 -17.26
CA ALA A 141 21.92 0.38 -16.39
C ALA A 141 22.59 -0.97 -16.73
N SER A 142 21.80 -1.99 -17.10
CA SER A 142 22.30 -3.28 -17.58
C SER A 142 23.15 -3.15 -18.85
N LYS A 143 22.67 -2.39 -19.85
CA LYS A 143 23.40 -2.10 -21.10
C LYS A 143 24.67 -1.29 -20.84
N MET A 144 24.61 -0.31 -19.95
CA MET A 144 25.81 0.45 -19.54
C MET A 144 26.84 -0.47 -18.87
N LYS A 145 26.43 -1.34 -17.95
CA LYS A 145 27.30 -2.33 -17.29
C LYS A 145 28.00 -3.24 -18.30
N GLN A 146 27.29 -3.68 -19.36
CA GLN A 146 27.89 -4.44 -20.45
C GLN A 146 28.94 -3.62 -21.23
N ALA A 147 28.61 -2.38 -21.61
CA ALA A 147 29.54 -1.50 -22.35
C ALA A 147 30.82 -1.17 -21.56
N TYR A 148 30.70 -0.90 -20.25
CA TYR A 148 31.86 -0.70 -19.38
C TYR A 148 32.67 -2.00 -19.17
N GLY A 149 32.04 -3.17 -19.20
CA GLY A 149 32.73 -4.46 -19.17
C GLY A 149 33.56 -4.77 -20.43
N LEU A 150 33.20 -4.18 -21.58
CA LEU A 150 33.96 -4.24 -22.84
C LEU A 150 35.00 -3.11 -22.96
N SER A 151 34.97 -2.12 -22.06
CA SER A 151 35.84 -0.94 -22.11
C SER A 151 37.20 -1.19 -21.43
N PRO A 152 38.28 -0.52 -21.86
CA PRO A 152 39.59 -0.62 -21.19
C PRO A 152 39.51 -0.26 -19.69
N ALA A 153 40.17 -1.07 -18.85
CA ALA A 153 40.04 -1.03 -17.39
C ALA A 153 40.72 0.18 -16.70
N SER A 154 40.23 1.38 -16.95
CA SER A 154 40.67 2.63 -16.30
C SER A 154 40.09 2.78 -14.88
N LYS A 155 40.64 3.71 -14.08
CA LYS A 155 40.11 4.03 -12.74
C LYS A 155 38.67 4.56 -12.83
N ALA A 156 38.44 5.55 -13.70
CA ALA A 156 37.11 6.14 -13.93
C ALA A 156 36.09 5.09 -14.39
N ALA A 157 36.46 4.16 -15.27
CA ALA A 157 35.58 3.09 -15.72
C ALA A 157 35.12 2.18 -14.56
N ARG A 158 35.98 1.91 -13.56
CA ARG A 158 35.63 1.13 -12.37
C ARG A 158 34.71 1.92 -11.42
N GLU A 159 34.93 3.22 -11.29
CA GLU A 159 34.08 4.11 -10.49
C GLU A 159 32.67 4.19 -11.10
N SER A 160 32.55 4.45 -12.40
CA SER A 160 31.26 4.41 -13.12
C SER A 160 30.59 3.03 -13.03
N LEU A 161 31.34 1.92 -13.19
CA LEU A 161 30.79 0.57 -13.03
C LEU A 161 30.23 0.33 -11.62
N SER A 162 30.85 0.89 -10.57
CA SER A 162 30.35 0.81 -9.20
C SER A 162 29.01 1.53 -9.04
N GLU A 163 28.90 2.76 -9.56
CA GLU A 163 27.67 3.55 -9.55
C GLU A 163 26.54 2.87 -10.32
N ILE A 164 26.83 2.32 -11.51
CA ILE A 164 25.88 1.55 -12.33
C ILE A 164 25.38 0.31 -11.59
N ASN A 165 26.26 -0.42 -10.87
CA ASN A 165 25.82 -1.57 -10.07
C ASN A 165 24.91 -1.14 -8.91
N LYS A 166 25.18 0.01 -8.28
CA LYS A 166 24.33 0.56 -7.21
C LYS A 166 22.95 0.93 -7.76
N THR A 167 22.88 1.71 -8.83
CA THR A 167 21.60 2.16 -9.41
C THR A 167 20.80 1.01 -10.02
N TYR A 168 21.45 0.04 -10.68
CA TYR A 168 20.80 -1.19 -11.14
C TYR A 168 20.12 -1.96 -9.99
N LYS A 169 20.79 -2.04 -8.83
CA LYS A 169 20.23 -2.68 -7.63
C LYS A 169 19.04 -1.87 -7.10
N GLU A 170 19.17 -0.56 -6.97
CA GLU A 170 18.11 0.34 -6.51
C GLU A 170 16.85 0.26 -7.40
N TYR A 171 17.01 0.28 -8.73
CA TYR A 171 15.87 0.09 -9.65
C TYR A 171 15.23 -1.29 -9.51
N THR A 172 16.04 -2.34 -9.26
CA THR A 172 15.51 -3.70 -9.01
C THR A 172 14.70 -3.74 -7.70
N GLU A 173 15.19 -3.12 -6.62
CA GLU A 173 14.49 -3.06 -5.33
C GLU A 173 13.18 -2.24 -5.42
N ASN A 174 13.18 -1.14 -6.17
CA ASN A 174 11.98 -0.33 -6.41
C ASN A 174 10.93 -1.09 -7.23
N MET A 175 11.32 -1.82 -8.27
CA MET A 175 10.40 -2.67 -9.06
C MET A 175 9.72 -3.71 -8.17
N CYS A 176 10.48 -4.42 -7.33
CA CYS A 176 9.91 -5.43 -6.43
C CYS A 176 9.03 -4.83 -5.32
N SER A 177 9.28 -3.58 -4.92
CA SER A 177 8.40 -2.86 -3.98
C SER A 177 7.05 -2.54 -4.63
N ILE A 178 7.06 -2.02 -5.87
CA ILE A 178 5.85 -1.70 -6.63
C ILE A 178 5.04 -2.97 -6.97
N GLU A 179 5.71 -4.07 -7.31
CA GLU A 179 5.07 -5.39 -7.45
C GLU A 179 4.31 -5.79 -6.18
N GLY A 180 4.92 -5.60 -5.00
CA GLY A 180 4.28 -5.85 -3.71
C GLY A 180 3.09 -4.94 -3.42
N GLU A 181 3.16 -3.65 -3.78
CA GLU A 181 2.03 -2.72 -3.63
C GLU A 181 0.83 -3.12 -4.52
N LEU A 182 1.08 -3.52 -5.76
CA LEU A 182 0.02 -3.96 -6.68
C LEU A 182 -0.53 -5.35 -6.30
N GLU A 183 0.29 -6.27 -5.79
CA GLU A 183 -0.19 -7.53 -5.18
C GLU A 183 -1.08 -7.28 -3.96
N ASN A 184 -0.75 -6.29 -3.11
CA ASN A 184 -1.57 -5.92 -1.95
C ASN A 184 -2.94 -5.38 -2.39
N LEU A 185 -2.98 -4.54 -3.43
CA LEU A 185 -4.24 -4.04 -4.00
C LEU A 185 -5.12 -5.17 -4.57
N MET A 186 -4.53 -6.21 -5.17
CA MET A 186 -5.32 -7.38 -5.59
C MET A 186 -6.01 -8.06 -4.40
N GLY A 187 -5.30 -8.17 -3.28
CA GLY A 187 -5.84 -8.70 -2.03
C GLY A 187 -6.95 -7.81 -1.44
N GLU A 188 -6.76 -6.49 -1.43
CA GLU A 188 -7.74 -5.51 -0.94
C GLU A 188 -9.08 -5.59 -1.71
N PHE A 189 -9.01 -5.69 -3.03
CA PHE A 189 -10.18 -5.77 -3.91
C PHE A 189 -10.67 -7.20 -4.19
N CYS A 190 -10.09 -8.22 -3.56
CA CYS A 190 -10.38 -9.65 -3.83
C CYS A 190 -10.23 -10.08 -5.31
N ILE A 191 -9.47 -9.32 -6.11
CA ILE A 191 -9.28 -9.56 -7.55
C ILE A 191 -8.32 -10.75 -7.76
N LYS A 192 -8.50 -11.48 -8.86
CA LYS A 192 -7.64 -12.61 -9.26
C LYS A 192 -7.19 -12.46 -10.72
N MET A 193 -5.99 -12.94 -11.01
CA MET A 193 -5.54 -13.16 -12.40
C MET A 193 -6.40 -14.27 -13.05
N LYS A 194 -6.53 -14.23 -14.37
CA LYS A 194 -7.30 -15.19 -15.18
C LYS A 194 -6.36 -16.18 -15.85
#